data_AF-A0A350I9S3-F1
#
_entry.id   AF-A0A350I9S3-F1
#
_cell.length_a   1.000
_cell.length_b   1.000
_cell.length_c   1.000
_cell.angle_alpha   90.00
_cell.angle_beta   90.00
_cell.angle_gamma   90.00
#
_symmetry.space_group_name_H-M   'P 1'
#
loop_
_entity.id
_entity.type
_entity.pdbx_description
1 polymer ?
#
loop_
_entity_poly.entity_id
_entity_poly.type
_entity_poly.pdbx_seq_one_letter_code
_entity_poly.pdbx_strand_id
1 'polypeptide(L)'
;MSNQTVKEKIRQRRSQMLVHSCLYYEMDESIVSDDKWQQWANELALLQNENPDDCQLDFYDEEFIDWDGTSGAFLPLKDINVRNKAAHILRISENSDVQTDKNVVQYTGTLEEFIS
;
A
#
# COMPACT_ATOMS: atom_id res chain seq x y z
N MET A 1 2.71 -9.79 -18.00
CA MET A 1 2.96 -9.43 -16.59
C MET A 1 4.40 -8.98 -16.49
N SER A 2 4.66 -7.72 -16.19
CA SER A 2 6.03 -7.23 -16.02
C SER A 2 6.64 -7.92 -14.80
N ASN A 3 7.86 -8.46 -14.94
CA ASN A 3 8.61 -8.98 -13.80
C ASN A 3 9.03 -7.80 -12.93
N GLN A 4 8.34 -7.61 -11.81
CA GLN A 4 8.67 -6.60 -10.81
C GLN A 4 9.94 -7.01 -10.06
N THR A 5 10.86 -6.08 -9.88
CA THR A 5 12.03 -6.25 -9.01
C THR A 5 11.63 -6.28 -7.54
N VAL A 6 12.49 -6.81 -6.67
CA VAL A 6 12.25 -6.82 -5.22
C VAL A 6 12.07 -5.38 -4.69
N LYS A 7 12.92 -4.44 -5.10
CA LYS A 7 12.80 -3.02 -4.75
C LYS A 7 11.45 -2.42 -5.10
N GLU A 8 10.98 -2.64 -6.33
CA GLU A 8 9.66 -2.16 -6.75
C GLU A 8 8.55 -2.81 -5.93
N LYS A 9 8.70 -4.09 -5.53
CA LYS A 9 7.72 -4.80 -4.72
C LYS A 9 7.64 -4.26 -3.29
N ILE A 10 8.79 -4.00 -2.67
CA ILE A 10 8.88 -3.35 -1.36
C ILE A 10 8.22 -1.97 -1.43
N ARG A 11 8.56 -1.14 -2.43
CA ARG A 11 7.95 0.19 -2.62
C ARG A 11 6.42 0.12 -2.78
N GLN A 12 5.93 -0.85 -3.56
CA GLN A 12 4.50 -1.08 -3.72
C GLN A 12 3.84 -1.39 -2.39
N ARG A 13 4.40 -2.32 -1.61
CA ARG A 13 3.83 -2.73 -0.32
C ARG A 13 3.88 -1.63 0.72
N ARG A 14 4.98 -0.86 0.82
CA ARG A 14 5.06 0.34 1.68
C ARG A 14 3.98 1.35 1.34
N SER A 15 3.77 1.63 0.05
CA SER A 15 2.71 2.53 -0.42
C SER A 15 1.32 2.05 0.03
N GLN A 16 1.06 0.74 -0.07
CA GLN A 16 -0.20 0.16 0.37
C GLN A 16 -0.37 0.25 1.89
N MET A 17 0.69 0.01 2.67
CA MET A 17 0.64 0.16 4.13
C MET A 17 0.31 1.60 4.53
N LEU A 18 0.95 2.59 3.90
CA LEU A 18 0.66 4.01 4.15
C LEU A 18 -0.78 4.39 3.80
N VAL A 19 -1.22 4.06 2.58
CA VAL A 19 -2.55 4.45 2.07
C VAL A 19 -3.67 3.80 2.88
N HIS A 20 -3.64 2.48 3.06
CA HIS A 20 -4.75 1.78 3.70
C HIS A 20 -4.78 2.02 5.22
N SER A 21 -3.63 2.25 5.85
CA SER A 21 -3.61 2.68 7.26
C SER A 21 -4.14 4.10 7.41
N CYS A 22 -3.84 5.01 6.48
CA CYS A 22 -4.39 6.36 6.49
C CYS A 22 -5.92 6.35 6.32
N LEU A 23 -6.44 5.53 5.40
CA LEU A 23 -7.89 5.37 5.23
C LEU A 23 -8.54 4.92 6.54
N TYR A 24 -7.99 3.88 7.16
CA TYR A 24 -8.55 3.29 8.37
C TYR A 24 -8.48 4.24 9.58
N TYR A 25 -7.30 4.80 9.89
CA TYR A 25 -7.10 5.57 11.12
C TYR A 25 -7.45 7.06 11.01
N GLU A 26 -7.30 7.68 9.84
CA GLU A 26 -7.45 9.14 9.67
C GLU A 26 -8.70 9.54 8.86
N MET A 27 -9.34 8.59 8.16
CA MET A 27 -10.48 8.86 7.29
C MET A 27 -11.73 8.02 7.63
N ASP A 28 -11.65 7.08 8.57
CA ASP A 28 -12.75 6.17 8.95
C ASP A 28 -13.28 5.34 7.77
N GLU A 29 -12.40 5.02 6.82
CA GLU A 29 -12.73 4.31 5.58
C GLU A 29 -11.93 3.01 5.44
N SER A 30 -12.56 1.98 4.88
CA SER A 30 -11.89 0.71 4.61
C SER A 30 -12.34 0.10 3.29
N ILE A 31 -11.43 0.11 2.32
CA ILE A 31 -11.67 -0.38 0.95
C ILE A 31 -11.01 -1.75 0.69
N VAL A 32 -10.31 -2.29 1.68
CA VAL A 32 -9.69 -3.63 1.66
C VAL A 32 -9.99 -4.34 2.96
N SER A 33 -10.15 -5.67 2.94
CA SER A 33 -10.33 -6.42 4.18
C SER A 33 -9.07 -6.46 5.03
N ASP A 34 -9.23 -6.57 6.35
CA ASP A 34 -8.14 -6.74 7.32
C ASP A 34 -7.23 -7.91 6.94
N ASP A 35 -7.79 -9.07 6.55
CA ASP A 35 -7.01 -10.23 6.10
C ASP A 35 -6.11 -9.90 4.91
N LYS A 36 -6.61 -9.09 3.97
CA LYS A 36 -5.84 -8.71 2.78
C LYS A 36 -4.73 -7.74 3.12
N TRP A 37 -5.03 -6.77 3.98
CA TRP A 37 -4.04 -5.85 4.52
C TRP A 37 -2.94 -6.61 5.26
N GLN A 38 -3.30 -7.56 6.12
CA GLN A 38 -2.36 -8.37 6.90
C GLN A 38 -1.47 -9.24 6.00
N GLN A 39 -2.01 -9.81 4.92
CA GLN A 39 -1.20 -10.55 3.94
C GLN A 39 -0.09 -9.65 3.34
N TRP A 40 -0.42 -8.41 2.99
CA TRP A 40 0.57 -7.46 2.46
C TRP A 40 1.57 -7.02 3.52
N ALA A 41 1.13 -6.81 4.75
CA ALA A 41 1.98 -6.45 5.88
C ALA A 41 3.03 -7.53 6.16
N ASN A 42 2.60 -8.80 6.20
CA ASN A 42 3.48 -9.96 6.37
C ASN A 42 4.44 -10.15 5.19
N GLU A 43 3.95 -9.99 3.96
CA GLU A 43 4.79 -10.06 2.76
C GLU A 43 5.87 -8.97 2.76
N LEU A 44 5.52 -7.74 3.17
CA LEU A 44 6.49 -6.66 3.31
C LEU A 44 7.57 -6.98 4.34
N ALA A 45 7.18 -7.47 5.52
CA ALA A 45 8.12 -7.85 6.57
C ALA A 45 9.10 -8.93 6.08
N LEU A 46 8.59 -9.95 5.39
CA LEU A 46 9.44 -10.99 4.79
C LEU A 46 10.40 -10.41 3.74
N LEU A 47 9.89 -9.59 2.81
CA LEU A 47 10.69 -9.01 1.73
C LEU A 47 11.83 -8.13 2.26
N GLN A 48 11.58 -7.30 3.28
CA GLN A 48 12.60 -6.44 3.86
C GLN A 48 13.65 -7.25 4.64
N ASN A 49 13.22 -8.29 5.37
CA ASN A 49 14.13 -9.15 6.13
C ASN A 49 15.03 -9.98 5.22
N GLU A 50 14.51 -10.48 4.10
CA GLU A 50 15.28 -11.29 3.15
C GLU A 50 16.16 -10.43 2.22
N ASN A 51 15.83 -9.15 2.04
CA ASN A 51 16.49 -8.27 1.08
C ASN A 51 16.80 -6.88 1.69
N PRO A 52 17.64 -6.79 2.74
CA PRO A 52 17.93 -5.53 3.42
C PRO A 52 18.61 -4.50 2.50
N ASP A 53 19.44 -4.95 1.56
CA ASP A 53 20.11 -4.08 0.57
C ASP A 53 19.11 -3.43 -0.41
N ASP A 54 17.92 -4.01 -0.54
CA ASP A 54 16.83 -3.50 -1.38
C ASP A 54 15.87 -2.56 -0.64
N CYS A 55 16.10 -2.32 0.65
CA CYS A 55 15.25 -1.45 1.47
C CYS A 55 15.61 0.04 1.40
N GLN A 56 16.77 0.39 0.80
CA GLN A 56 17.18 1.77 0.53
C GLN A 56 16.51 2.25 -0.76
N LEU A 57 15.41 2.98 -0.61
CA LEU A 57 14.52 3.40 -1.69
C LEU A 57 14.27 4.91 -1.72
N ASP A 58 14.81 5.66 -0.76
CA ASP A 58 14.46 7.06 -0.50
C ASP A 58 12.93 7.24 -0.40
N PHE A 59 12.24 6.24 0.16
CA PHE A 59 10.78 6.18 0.22
C PHE A 59 10.32 5.61 1.56
N TYR A 60 10.15 6.53 2.53
CA TYR A 60 9.77 6.23 3.90
C TYR A 60 10.70 5.18 4.55
N ASP A 61 11.99 5.21 4.22
CA ASP A 61 12.93 4.17 4.64
C ASP A 61 13.05 4.10 6.17
N GLU A 62 13.00 5.26 6.85
CA GLU A 62 13.08 5.37 8.30
C GLU A 62 11.82 4.79 8.98
N GLU A 63 10.64 5.06 8.43
CA GLU A 63 9.37 4.61 9.02
C GLU A 63 9.13 3.11 8.84
N PHE A 64 9.84 2.47 7.91
CA PHE A 64 9.75 1.03 7.65
C PHE A 64 10.96 0.23 8.15
N ILE A 65 11.91 0.84 8.86
CA ILE A 65 13.15 0.16 9.31
C ILE A 65 12.87 -1.04 10.23
N ASP A 66 11.95 -0.89 11.18
CA ASP A 66 11.55 -1.91 12.16
C ASP A 66 10.17 -2.52 11.83
N TRP A 67 9.81 -2.53 10.54
CA TRP A 67 8.51 -3.03 10.10
C TRP A 67 8.37 -4.54 10.37
N ASP A 68 7.46 -4.90 11.28
CA ASP A 68 7.14 -6.29 11.63
C ASP A 68 5.79 -6.77 11.08
N GLY A 69 5.03 -5.88 10.46
CA GLY A 69 3.71 -6.18 9.88
C GLY A 69 2.55 -6.21 10.87
N THR A 70 2.73 -5.79 12.12
CA THR A 70 1.68 -5.90 13.16
C THR A 70 0.67 -4.75 13.15
N SER A 71 1.10 -3.53 12.81
CA SER A 71 0.25 -2.35 12.80
C SER A 71 0.79 -1.28 11.86
N GLY A 72 -0.12 -0.51 11.25
CA GLY A 72 0.23 0.69 10.49
C GLY A 72 0.00 2.00 11.25
N ALA A 73 -0.40 1.95 12.53
CA ALA A 73 -0.81 3.15 13.29
C ALA A 73 0.35 4.13 13.55
N PHE A 74 1.59 3.66 13.55
CA PHE A 74 2.78 4.48 13.79
C PHE A 74 3.31 5.14 12.51
N LEU A 75 2.78 4.78 11.33
CA LEU A 75 3.20 5.34 10.06
C LEU A 75 2.83 6.85 9.98
N PRO A 76 3.47 7.63 9.09
CA PRO A 76 3.23 9.06 8.96
C PRO A 76 1.93 9.37 8.20
N LEU A 77 0.79 8.95 8.78
CA LEU A 77 -0.53 9.01 8.14
C LEU A 77 -1.03 10.43 7.86
N LYS A 78 -0.45 11.42 8.55
CA LYS A 78 -0.76 12.85 8.38
C LYS A 78 0.13 13.53 7.35
N ASP A 79 1.10 12.82 6.77
CA ASP A 79 1.87 13.34 5.65
C ASP A 79 0.94 13.70 4.49
N ILE A 80 1.18 14.86 3.89
CA ILE A 80 0.30 15.40 2.85
C ILE A 80 0.25 14.49 1.61
N ASN A 81 1.36 13.83 1.26
CA ASN A 81 1.42 12.94 0.12
C ASN A 81 0.65 11.64 0.40
N VAL A 82 0.79 11.08 1.60
CA VAL A 82 0.04 9.89 2.04
C VAL A 82 -1.46 10.19 2.01
N ARG A 83 -1.88 11.30 2.63
CA ARG A 83 -3.28 11.70 2.70
C ARG A 83 -3.88 11.98 1.31
N ASN A 84 -3.13 12.66 0.44
CA ASN A 84 -3.57 12.94 -0.94
C ASN A 84 -3.74 11.64 -1.75
N LYS A 85 -2.78 10.70 -1.64
CA LYS A 85 -2.88 9.40 -2.32
C LYS A 85 -4.05 8.59 -1.77
N ALA A 86 -4.26 8.57 -0.45
CA ALA A 86 -5.39 7.89 0.18
C ALA A 86 -6.74 8.43 -0.33
N ALA A 87 -6.92 9.76 -0.31
CA ALA A 87 -8.13 10.40 -0.83
C ALA A 87 -8.36 10.12 -2.33
N HIS A 88 -7.28 10.09 -3.13
CA HIS A 88 -7.37 9.75 -4.54
C HIS A 88 -7.82 8.30 -4.77
N ILE A 89 -7.24 7.35 -4.03
CA ILE A 89 -7.58 5.93 -4.12
C ILE A 89 -9.03 5.69 -3.67
N LEU A 90 -9.47 6.32 -2.57
CA LEU A 90 -10.86 6.25 -2.11
C LEU A 90 -11.83 6.73 -3.18
N ARG A 91 -11.54 7.87 -3.81
CA ARG A 91 -12.34 8.39 -4.92
C ARG A 91 -12.40 7.41 -6.10
N ILE A 92 -11.29 6.74 -6.43
CA ILE A 92 -11.30 5.75 -7.51
C ILE A 92 -12.16 4.54 -7.14
N SER A 93 -12.08 4.04 -5.89
CA SER A 93 -12.93 2.93 -5.45
C SER A 93 -14.41 3.27 -5.52
N GLU A 94 -14.81 4.47 -5.12
CA GLU A 94 -16.21 4.93 -5.20
C GLU A 94 -16.69 5.11 -6.65
N ASN A 95 -15.83 5.64 -7.54
CA ASN A 95 -16.20 5.79 -8.95
C ASN A 95 -16.23 4.45 -9.70
N SER A 96 -15.63 3.41 -9.13
CA SER A 96 -15.69 2.04 -9.65
C SER A 96 -17.02 1.35 -9.32
N ASP A 97 -17.87 1.95 -8.46
CA ASP A 97 -19.22 1.44 -8.11
C ASP A 97 -20.31 1.73 -9.18
N VAL A 98 -19.92 1.98 -10.44
CA VAL A 98 -20.83 1.79 -11.59
C VAL A 98 -20.61 0.38 -12.16
N GLN A 99 -21.18 -0.62 -11.47
CA GLN A 99 -21.39 -2.05 -11.82
C GLN A 99 -20.32 -2.74 -12.70
N THR A 100 -19.70 -3.82 -12.23
CA THR A 100 -20.29 -5.17 -12.36
C THR A 100 -19.61 -6.20 -11.44
N ASP A 101 -20.46 -7.00 -10.81
CA ASP A 101 -20.26 -8.33 -10.21
C ASP A 101 -19.17 -8.61 -9.16
N LYS A 102 -19.62 -9.32 -8.12
CA LYS A 102 -18.83 -9.79 -6.98
C LYS A 102 -17.77 -10.80 -7.43
N ASN A 103 -16.55 -10.62 -6.92
CA ASN A 103 -15.46 -11.61 -6.78
C ASN A 103 -14.25 -11.59 -7.71
N VAL A 104 -13.96 -10.56 -8.51
CA VAL A 104 -12.57 -10.36 -8.96
C VAL A 104 -12.29 -8.88 -9.26
N VAL A 105 -11.66 -8.15 -8.33
CA VAL A 105 -10.98 -6.90 -8.71
C VAL A 105 -9.64 -7.30 -9.33
N GLN A 106 -9.62 -7.49 -10.66
CA GLN A 106 -8.37 -7.48 -11.41
C GLN A 106 -8.02 -6.04 -11.72
N TYR A 107 -6.91 -5.56 -11.16
CA TYR A 107 -6.36 -4.26 -11.52
C TYR A 107 -5.76 -4.34 -12.92
N THR A 108 -6.35 -3.61 -13.86
CA THR A 108 -5.92 -3.49 -15.27
C THR A 108 -5.10 -2.23 -15.55
N GLY A 109 -4.78 -1.44 -14.52
CA GLY A 109 -3.96 -0.24 -14.64
C GLY A 109 -2.50 -0.54 -15.01
N THR A 110 -1.88 0.37 -15.75
CA THR A 110 -0.45 0.23 -16.09
C THR A 110 0.43 0.66 -14.92
N LEU A 111 1.59 0.03 -14.76
CA LEU A 111 2.54 0.31 -13.67
C LEU A 111 2.97 1.79 -13.61
N GLU A 112 2.91 2.51 -14.73
CA GLU A 112 3.25 3.94 -14.81
C GLU A 112 2.29 4.83 -14.01
N GLU A 113 1.01 4.49 -13.94
CA GLU A 113 0.00 5.24 -13.17
C GLU A 113 0.18 5.06 -11.66
N PHE A 114 0.85 3.99 -11.24
CA PHE A 114 1.10 3.70 -9.83
C PHE A 114 2.37 4.37 -9.30
N ILE A 115 3.37 4.56 -10.18
CA ILE A 115 4.70 5.08 -9.85
C ILE A 115 4.78 6.61 -9.89
N SER A 116 3.84 7.28 -10.58
CA SER A 116 3.68 8.75 -10.53
C SER A 116 2.92 9.24 -9.29
#